data_AF-A0A519K7K9-F1
#
_entry.id   AF-A0A519K7K9-F1
#
_cell.length_a   1.000
_cell.length_b   1.000
_cell.length_c   1.000
_cell.angle_alpha   90.00
_cell.angle_beta   90.00
_cell.angle_gamma   90.00
#
_symmetry.space_group_name_H-M   'P 1'
#
loop_
_entity.id
_entity.type
_entity.pdbx_description
1 polymer ?
#
loop_
_entity_poly.entity_id
_entity_poly.type
_entity_poly.pdbx_seq_one_letter_code
_entity_poly.pdbx_strand_id
1 'polypeptide(L)' 'DQMVLLETDNVVAADAQGLAALGIEPTGVEAVAAGYLWRYRRGGQFAEAAAA' A
#
# COMPACT_ATOMS: atom_id res chain seq x y z
N ASP A 1 -9.94 4.49 17.57
CA ASP A 1 -10.51 4.46 16.20
C ASP A 1 -9.84 3.39 15.36
N GLN A 2 -8.51 3.38 15.24
CA GLN A 2 -7.74 2.43 14.43
C GLN A 2 -8.03 0.96 14.78
N MET A 3 -8.08 0.63 16.08
CA MET A 3 -8.39 -0.73 16.52
C MET A 3 -9.79 -1.19 16.09
N VAL A 4 -10.77 -0.29 16.06
CA VAL A 4 -12.15 -0.60 15.63
C VAL A 4 -12.20 -0.86 14.13
N LEU A 5 -11.42 -0.11 13.34
CA LEU A 5 -11.34 -0.30 11.88
C LEU A 5 -10.62 -1.59 11.48
N LEU A 6 -9.89 -2.25 12.39
CA LEU A 6 -9.29 -3.56 12.15
C LEU A 6 -10.25 -4.72 12.39
N GLU A 7 -11.40 -4.48 13.03
CA GLU A 7 -12.39 -5.52 13.34
C GLU A 7 -13.17 -5.98 12.10
N THR A 8 -13.23 -5.16 11.05
CA THR A 8 -14.00 -5.43 9.83
C THR A 8 -13.19 -5.08 8.59
N ASP A 9 -13.41 -5.83 7.51
CA ASP A 9 -12.74 -5.57 6.23
C ASP A 9 -13.18 -4.23 5.61
N ASN A 10 -12.21 -3.40 5.22
CA ASN A 10 -12.44 -2.12 4.56
C ASN A 10 -12.65 -2.30 3.04
N VAL A 11 -13.69 -3.06 2.68
CA VAL A 11 -14.08 -3.32 1.29
C VAL A 11 -15.24 -2.40 0.92
N VAL A 12 -15.10 -1.69 -0.20
CA VAL A 12 -16.16 -0.81 -0.72
C VAL A 12 -17.33 -1.63 -1.30
N ALA A 13 -18.51 -1.02 -1.40
CA ALA A 13 -19.66 -1.64 -2.05
C ALA A 13 -19.37 -1.98 -3.52
N ALA A 14 -20.03 -3.03 -4.05
CA ALA A 14 -19.77 -3.53 -5.39
C ALA A 14 -20.04 -2.51 -6.52
N ASP A 15 -20.92 -1.53 -6.27
CA ASP A 15 -21.32 -0.48 -7.20
C ASP A 15 -20.64 0.88 -6.92
N ALA A 16 -19.72 0.93 -5.95
CA ALA A 16 -19.01 2.15 -5.61
C ALA A 16 -18.10 2.61 -6.77
N GLN A 17 -18.04 3.92 -6.99
CA GLN A 17 -17.10 4.51 -7.95
C GLN A 17 -15.66 4.35 -7.45
N GLY A 18 -14.81 3.71 -8.26
CA GLY A 18 -13.39 3.56 -7.98
C GLY A 18 -12.53 4.74 -8.47
N LEU A 19 -11.20 4.62 -8.30
CA LEU A 19 -10.23 5.65 -8.70
C LEU A 19 -10.30 6.01 -10.20
N ALA A 20 -10.68 5.07 -11.06
CA ALA A 20 -10.86 5.30 -12.49
C ALA A 20 -11.93 6.37 -12.80
N ALA A 21 -12.95 6.54 -11.95
CA ALA A 21 -13.94 7.60 -12.11
C ALA A 21 -13.34 9.01 -11.93
N LEU A 22 -12.17 9.11 -11.29
CA LEU A 22 -11.38 10.32 -11.13
C LEU A 22 -10.28 10.45 -12.20
N GLY A 23 -10.20 9.52 -13.15
CA GLY A 23 -9.12 9.45 -14.15
C GLY A 23 -7.77 9.01 -13.58
N ILE A 24 -7.78 8.28 -12.46
CA ILE A 24 -6.56 7.83 -11.76
C ILE A 24 -6.36 6.33 -11.97
N GLU A 25 -5.20 5.96 -12.50
CA GLU A 25 -4.73 4.58 -12.54
C GLU A 25 -4.09 4.18 -11.19
N PRO A 26 -4.57 3.12 -10.52
CA PRO A 26 -4.01 2.70 -9.24
C PRO A 26 -2.57 2.20 -9.41
N THR A 27 -1.69 2.64 -8.52
CA THR A 27 -0.36 2.04 -8.38
C THR A 27 -0.42 0.94 -7.32
N GLY A 28 -0.01 -0.28 -7.67
CA GLY A 28 0.02 -1.41 -6.75
C GLY A 28 0.92 -1.14 -5.54
N VAL A 29 0.49 -1.58 -4.36
CA VAL A 29 1.23 -1.35 -3.11
C VAL A 29 2.61 -2.01 -3.18
N GLU A 30 2.69 -3.20 -3.78
CA GLU A 30 3.92 -3.98 -3.96
C GLU A 30 4.96 -3.21 -4.78
N ALA A 31 4.52 -2.39 -5.74
CA ALA A 31 5.40 -1.60 -6.59
C ALA A 31 6.10 -0.45 -5.84
N VAL A 32 5.49 0.05 -4.75
CA VAL A 32 5.97 1.27 -4.06
C VAL A 32 6.39 1.03 -2.60
N ALA A 33 5.89 -0.02 -1.94
CA ALA A 33 6.10 -0.26 -0.51
C ALA A 33 7.58 -0.35 -0.13
N ALA A 34 8.40 -1.01 -0.96
CA ALA A 34 9.84 -1.12 -0.72
C ALA A 34 10.56 0.24 -0.64
N GLY A 35 10.06 1.24 -1.39
CA GLY A 35 10.57 2.60 -1.39
C GLY A 35 10.23 3.40 -0.13
N TYR A 36 9.14 3.07 0.56
CA TYR A 36 8.80 3.70 1.84
C TYR A 36 9.44 2.98 3.03
N LEU A 37 9.53 1.65 2.95
CA LEU A 37 9.93 0.81 4.08
C LEU A 37 11.44 0.58 4.20
N TRP A 38 12.27 1.14 3.30
CA TRP A 38 13.73 0.95 3.33
C TRP A 38 14.35 1.31 4.68
N ARG A 39 13.83 2.36 5.35
CA ARG A 39 14.35 2.84 6.65
C ARG A 39 14.29 1.76 7.73
N TYR A 40 13.37 0.81 7.60
CA TYR A 40 13.14 -0.26 8.55
C TYR A 40 13.81 -1.58 8.14
N ARG A 41 14.43 -1.66 6.94
CA ARG A 41 15.21 -2.82 6.54
C ARG A 41 16.49 -2.92 7.37
N ARG A 42 16.94 -4.16 7.62
CA ARG A 42 18.27 -4.40 8.22
C ARG A 42 19.34 -3.78 7.31
N GLY A 43 20.11 -2.81 7.81
CA GLY A 43 21.09 -2.05 7.03
C GLY A 43 20.59 -0.72 6.43
N GLY A 44 19.30 -0.41 6.55
CA GLY A 44 18.72 0.87 6.13
C GLY A 44 18.94 1.17 4.64
N GLN A 45 19.37 2.40 4.32
CA GLN A 45 19.61 2.86 2.93
C GLN A 45 20.75 2.11 2.24
N PHE A 46 21.62 1.46 3.02
CA PHE A 46 22.76 0.69 2.53
C PHE A 46 22.49 -0.82 2.49
N ALA A 47 21.26 -1.25 2.83
CA ALA A 47 20.87 -2.64 2.68
C ALA A 47 20.94 -3.06 1.20
N GLU A 48 21.40 -4.28 0.92
CA GLU A 48 21.24 -4.87 -0.41
C GLU A 48 19.78 -4.75 -0.85
N ALA A 49 19.58 -4.36 -2.11
CA ALA A 49 18.25 -4.28 -2.67
C ALA A 49 17.62 -5.68 -2.62
N ALA A 50 16.41 -5.78 -2.08
CA ALA A 50 15.66 -7.02 -2.15
C ALA A 50 15.47 -7.36 -3.65
N ALA A 51 15.79 -8.60 -4.02
CA ALA A 51 15.56 -9.09 -5.37
C ALA A 51 14.06 -8.96 -5.71
N ALA A 52 13.77 -8.53 -6.94
CA ALA A 52 12.43 -8.41 -7.49
C ALA A 52 11.79 -9.79 -7.72
#